data_AF-A0AAD9MT70-F1
#
_entry.id   AF-A0AAD9MT70-F1
#
_cell.length_a   1.000
_cell.length_b   1.000
_cell.length_c   1.000
_cell.angle_alpha   90.00
_cell.angle_beta   90.00
_cell.angle_gamma   90.00
#
_symmetry.space_group_name_H-M   'P 1'
#
loop_
_entity.id
_entity.type
_entity.pdbx_description
1 polymer ?
#
loop_
_entity_poly.entity_id
_entity_poly.type
_entity_poly.pdbx_seq_one_letter_code
_entity_poly.pdbx_strand_id
1 'polypeptide(L)'
;MGGTFSVGPLQFKQVYAIRAPIGTTAVSCVYALLTGKKQSVYEELIKAVVDKCQEYDLYPNPATVVSDFEKATLQATTSILDEHISAQVCFYHLTQSTWRKVQELGVSNAYHEHGEVRTFVGVIDSLAFLPVDRVSDGMQHLRDNILEYTGLDDLLNYFDTIYVTGAYRRVRVPAAADDDGSIPVVTMRRLPPQFRPHLLTLNDRTRTNNICESWNIRFKKLVGHTHPLVWTPINARRQDHAIASALILQD
;
A
#
# COMPACT_ATOMS: atom_id res chain seq x y z
N MET A 1 7.23 -4.62 4.41
CA MET A 1 7.74 -3.39 5.07
C MET A 1 6.56 -2.65 5.67
N GLY A 2 6.73 -2.00 6.82
CA GLY A 2 5.62 -1.32 7.48
C GLY A 2 6.07 -0.52 8.69
N GLY A 3 5.24 0.45 9.09
CA GLY A 3 5.54 1.35 10.19
C GLY A 3 4.46 1.38 11.27
N THR A 4 4.85 1.73 12.49
CA THR A 4 3.97 1.96 13.63
C THR A 4 4.19 3.37 14.19
N PHE A 5 3.12 4.17 14.15
CA PHE A 5 3.15 5.61 14.44
C PHE A 5 3.11 5.90 15.94
N SER A 6 2.29 5.17 16.68
CA SER A 6 2.04 5.45 18.10
C SER A 6 3.27 5.25 19.00
N VAL A 7 4.26 4.49 18.52
CA VAL A 7 5.49 4.17 19.26
C VAL A 7 6.70 4.98 18.80
N GLY A 8 6.53 5.88 17.83
CA GLY A 8 7.56 6.82 17.42
C GLY A 8 7.83 7.83 18.55
N PRO A 9 9.10 8.06 18.93
CA PRO A 9 9.45 9.19 19.79
C PRO A 9 8.95 10.50 19.16
N LEU A 10 8.67 11.52 19.96
CA LEU A 10 8.07 12.79 19.50
C LEU A 10 8.77 13.44 18.29
N GLN A 11 10.09 13.28 18.18
CA GLN A 11 10.90 13.80 17.08
C GLN A 11 10.71 13.04 15.75
N PHE A 12 10.12 11.85 15.79
CA PHE A 12 9.95 10.96 14.66
C PHE A 12 8.47 10.68 14.42
N LYS A 13 8.08 10.57 13.16
CA LYS A 13 6.69 10.28 12.79
C LYS A 13 6.35 8.80 12.97
N GLN A 14 7.33 7.90 12.86
CA GLN A 14 7.10 6.46 12.96
C GLN A 14 8.37 5.68 13.28
N VAL A 15 8.19 4.53 13.91
CA VAL A 15 9.16 3.42 13.85
C VAL A 15 8.81 2.57 12.64
N TYR A 16 9.76 2.34 11.76
CA TYR A 16 9.58 1.58 10.53
C TYR A 16 10.42 0.31 10.57
N ALA A 17 9.91 -0.79 10.02
CA ALA A 17 10.62 -2.05 9.93
C ALA A 17 10.60 -2.66 8.53
N ILE A 18 11.77 -3.16 8.10
CA ILE A 18 11.93 -4.02 6.93
C ILE A 18 12.14 -5.44 7.45
N ARG A 19 11.33 -6.36 6.96
CA ARG A 19 11.25 -7.73 7.44
C ARG A 19 11.36 -8.68 6.27
N ALA A 20 12.08 -9.79 6.47
CA ALA A 20 12.25 -10.85 5.49
C ALA A 20 11.56 -12.14 5.98
N PRO A 21 10.91 -12.89 5.08
CA PRO A 21 10.28 -14.17 5.44
C PRO A 21 11.35 -15.22 5.82
N ILE A 22 11.01 -16.06 6.79
CA ILE A 22 11.78 -17.24 7.20
C ILE A 22 10.78 -18.34 7.57
N GLY A 23 10.78 -19.44 6.82
CA GLY A 23 9.73 -20.47 6.89
C GLY A 23 8.32 -19.88 6.78
N THR A 24 7.50 -20.12 7.81
CA THR A 24 6.12 -19.59 7.93
C THR A 24 6.02 -18.27 8.68
N THR A 25 7.15 -17.67 9.07
CA THR A 25 7.22 -16.42 9.83
C THR A 25 8.08 -15.37 9.09
N ALA A 26 8.35 -14.25 9.73
CA ALA A 26 9.29 -13.25 9.22
C ALA A 26 10.11 -12.65 10.36
N VAL A 27 11.36 -12.32 10.05
CA VAL A 27 12.28 -11.66 10.97
C VAL A 27 12.50 -10.21 10.56
N SER A 28 12.66 -9.35 11.56
CA SER A 28 12.92 -7.94 11.34
C SER A 28 14.41 -7.72 11.11
N CYS A 29 14.76 -7.37 9.88
CA CYS A 29 16.14 -7.16 9.43
C CYS A 29 16.60 -5.74 9.71
N VAL A 30 15.71 -4.76 9.57
CA VAL A 30 16.01 -3.33 9.72
C VAL A 30 14.93 -2.66 10.57
N TYR A 31 15.36 -1.74 11.42
CA TYR A 31 14.51 -0.83 12.18
C TYR A 31 14.99 0.59 11.94
N ALA A 32 14.06 1.48 11.65
CA ALA A 32 14.35 2.87 11.35
C ALA A 32 13.41 3.81 12.09
N LEU A 33 13.95 4.95 12.53
CA LEU A 33 13.17 6.07 13.06
C LEU A 33 13.01 7.09 11.95
N LEU A 34 11.80 7.19 11.38
CA LEU A 34 11.56 8.07 10.23
C LEU A 34 10.95 9.39 10.67
N THR A 35 11.52 10.49 10.20
CA THR A 35 11.07 11.86 10.48
C THR A 35 9.83 12.26 9.68
N GLY A 36 9.47 11.49 8.65
CA GLY A 36 8.37 11.81 7.76
C GLY A 36 7.84 10.61 6.96
N LYS A 37 6.96 10.95 6.02
CA LYS A 37 6.25 10.04 5.11
C LYS A 37 6.46 10.40 3.63
N LYS A 38 7.45 11.25 3.36
CA LYS A 38 7.76 11.68 1.99
C LYS A 38 8.56 10.58 1.29
N GLN A 39 8.41 10.48 -0.03
CA GLN A 39 9.17 9.53 -0.84
C GLN A 39 10.67 9.62 -0.56
N SER A 40 11.22 10.84 -0.49
CA SER A 40 12.64 11.08 -0.21
C SER A 40 13.13 10.46 1.11
N VAL A 41 12.28 10.40 2.14
CA VAL A 41 12.62 9.79 3.44
C VAL A 41 12.72 8.27 3.31
N TYR A 42 11.87 7.66 2.48
CA TYR A 42 11.93 6.23 2.20
C TYR A 42 13.10 5.88 1.26
N GLU A 43 13.40 6.73 0.29
CA GLU A 43 14.58 6.56 -0.59
C GLU A 43 15.87 6.56 0.23
N GLU A 44 16.00 7.49 1.17
CA GLU A 44 17.14 7.57 2.10
C GLU A 44 17.26 6.30 2.95
N LEU A 45 16.14 5.81 3.51
CA LEU A 45 16.12 4.55 4.25
C LEU A 45 16.59 3.36 3.40
N ILE A 46 16.00 3.18 2.22
CA ILE A 46 16.27 2.01 1.37
C ILE A 46 17.72 2.07 0.87
N LYS A 47 18.19 3.25 0.48
CA LYS A 47 19.58 3.46 0.07
C LYS A 47 20.56 3.13 1.21
N ALA A 48 20.30 3.62 2.42
CA ALA A 48 21.15 3.31 3.58
C ALA A 48 21.23 1.80 3.86
N VAL A 49 20.15 1.05 3.62
CA VAL A 49 20.15 -0.42 3.74
C VAL A 49 21.00 -1.06 2.64
N VAL A 50 20.85 -0.64 1.39
CA VAL A 50 21.63 -1.16 0.26
C VAL A 50 23.12 -0.88 0.46
N ASP A 51 23.48 0.37 0.77
CA ASP A 51 24.86 0.78 1.03
C ASP A 51 25.46 -0.07 2.17
N LYS A 52 24.70 -0.29 3.25
CA LYS A 52 25.16 -1.11 4.37
C LYS A 52 25.32 -2.58 4.00
N CYS A 53 24.46 -3.14 3.15
CA CYS A 53 24.60 -4.50 2.63
C CYS A 53 25.87 -4.63 1.78
N GLN A 54 26.17 -3.65 0.93
CA GLN A 54 27.37 -3.66 0.09
C GLN A 54 28.66 -3.66 0.91
N GLU A 55 28.70 -2.97 2.06
CA GLU A 55 29.84 -3.05 2.99
C GLU A 55 30.14 -4.48 3.49
N TYR A 56 29.14 -5.37 3.47
CA TYR A 56 29.26 -6.78 3.85
C TYR A 56 29.29 -7.72 2.64
N ASP A 57 29.49 -7.22 1.42
CA ASP A 57 29.45 -8.01 0.18
C ASP A 57 28.09 -8.70 -0.05
N LEU A 58 27.01 -8.05 0.40
CA LEU A 58 25.62 -8.49 0.22
C LEU A 58 24.91 -7.60 -0.80
N TYR A 59 24.18 -8.22 -1.73
CA TYR A 59 23.47 -7.55 -2.81
C TYR A 59 21.97 -7.92 -2.78
N PRO A 60 21.15 -7.21 -1.99
CA PRO A 60 19.72 -7.50 -1.89
C PRO A 60 19.04 -7.39 -3.25
N ASN A 61 18.48 -8.50 -3.75
CA ASN A 61 17.69 -8.54 -4.98
C ASN A 61 16.33 -9.22 -4.72
N PRO A 62 15.41 -8.56 -4.00
CA PRO A 62 14.14 -9.16 -3.66
C PRO A 62 13.22 -9.23 -4.89
N ALA A 63 12.70 -10.41 -5.18
CA ALA A 63 11.71 -10.58 -6.25
C ALA A 63 10.39 -9.83 -5.98
N THR A 64 10.11 -9.49 -4.71
CA THR A 64 8.89 -8.79 -4.30
C THR A 64 9.12 -7.99 -3.04
N VAL A 65 8.55 -6.79 -3.02
CA VAL A 65 8.48 -5.95 -1.83
C VAL A 65 7.02 -5.65 -1.54
N VAL A 66 6.53 -6.16 -0.42
CA VAL A 66 5.17 -5.89 0.07
C VAL A 66 5.25 -4.72 1.06
N SER A 67 4.43 -3.70 0.83
CA SER A 67 4.29 -2.55 1.74
C SER A 67 2.81 -2.19 1.91
N ASP A 68 2.51 -1.39 2.93
CA ASP A 68 1.19 -0.77 3.11
C ASP A 68 0.88 0.19 1.93
N PHE A 69 -0.36 0.68 1.77
CA PHE A 69 -0.81 1.64 0.71
C PHE A 69 -0.13 3.03 0.79
N GLU A 70 1.07 3.11 1.32
CA GLU A 70 1.88 4.31 1.31
C GLU A 70 2.60 4.42 -0.03
N LYS A 71 1.99 5.17 -0.95
CA LYS A 71 2.51 5.45 -2.30
C LYS A 71 3.99 5.86 -2.28
N ALA A 72 4.37 6.71 -1.32
CA ALA A 72 5.72 7.19 -1.16
C ALA A 72 6.75 6.05 -0.97
N THR A 73 6.39 5.02 -0.21
CA THR A 73 7.26 3.85 0.02
C THR A 73 7.40 2.99 -1.23
N LEU A 74 6.32 2.77 -1.96
CA LEU A 74 6.36 1.98 -3.20
C LEU A 74 7.21 2.68 -4.26
N GLN A 75 7.00 3.99 -4.44
CA GLN A 75 7.80 4.80 -5.38
C GLN A 75 9.29 4.81 -5.00
N ALA A 76 9.61 4.96 -3.72
CA ALA A 76 10.99 4.88 -3.24
C ALA A 76 11.63 3.51 -3.50
N THR A 77 10.86 2.43 -3.32
CA THR A 77 11.33 1.06 -3.56
C THR A 77 11.72 0.87 -5.02
N THR A 78 10.82 1.23 -5.95
CA THR A 78 11.08 1.14 -7.40
C THR A 78 12.23 2.05 -7.82
N SER A 79 12.34 3.24 -7.23
CA SER A 79 13.40 4.22 -7.52
C SER A 79 14.80 3.71 -7.16
N ILE A 80 14.94 3.00 -6.04
CA ILE A 80 16.25 2.57 -5.51
C ILE A 80 16.65 1.16 -5.93
N LEU A 81 15.70 0.21 -5.94
CA LEU A 81 16.00 -1.22 -6.09
C LEU A 81 15.69 -1.78 -7.50
N ASP A 82 15.41 -0.91 -8.47
CA ASP A 82 15.14 -1.21 -9.90
C ASP A 82 13.66 -1.49 -10.27
N GLU A 83 13.32 -1.25 -11.54
CA GLU A 83 11.97 -1.36 -12.12
C GLU A 83 11.45 -2.79 -12.16
N HIS A 84 12.34 -3.78 -12.12
CA HIS A 84 12.00 -5.20 -12.15
C HIS A 84 11.38 -5.71 -10.85
N ILE A 85 11.44 -4.92 -9.76
CA ILE A 85 10.84 -5.31 -8.48
C ILE A 85 9.34 -5.06 -8.49
N SER A 86 8.58 -6.11 -8.21
CA SER A 86 7.15 -5.99 -7.96
C SER A 86 6.92 -5.34 -6.60
N ALA A 87 6.77 -4.01 -6.59
CA ALA A 87 6.31 -3.24 -5.45
C ALA A 87 4.78 -3.41 -5.31
N GLN A 88 4.36 -4.13 -4.28
CA GLN A 88 3.03 -4.70 -4.17
C GLN A 88 2.26 -4.17 -2.97
N VAL A 89 0.94 -4.06 -3.12
CA VAL A 89 0.06 -3.51 -2.08
C VAL A 89 -0.91 -4.55 -1.55
N CYS A 90 -0.84 -4.78 -0.24
CA CYS A 90 -1.57 -5.83 0.47
C CYS A 90 -3.11 -5.82 0.24
N PHE A 91 -3.73 -6.97 -0.07
CA PHE A 91 -5.18 -7.08 -0.27
C PHE A 91 -5.99 -6.57 0.94
N TYR A 92 -5.55 -6.87 2.17
CA TYR A 92 -6.23 -6.37 3.37
C TYR A 92 -6.30 -4.83 3.43
N HIS A 93 -5.23 -4.14 3.03
CA HIS A 93 -5.26 -2.69 3.01
C HIS A 93 -6.06 -2.14 1.81
N LEU A 94 -6.27 -2.94 0.75
CA LEU A 94 -7.17 -2.61 -0.35
C LEU A 94 -8.59 -2.59 0.20
N THR A 95 -9.01 -3.69 0.84
CA THR A 95 -10.34 -3.81 1.45
C THR A 95 -10.57 -2.72 2.52
N GLN A 96 -9.55 -2.33 3.29
CA GLN A 96 -9.65 -1.20 4.22
C GLN A 96 -9.82 0.15 3.50
N SER A 97 -9.16 0.35 2.36
CA SER A 97 -9.28 1.59 1.57
C SER A 97 -10.67 1.69 0.94
N THR A 98 -11.17 0.58 0.38
CA THR A 98 -12.55 0.43 -0.10
C THR A 98 -13.54 0.72 1.03
N TRP A 99 -13.36 0.13 2.21
CA TRP A 99 -14.25 0.34 3.37
C TRP A 99 -14.26 1.79 3.86
N ARG A 100 -13.11 2.46 3.92
CA ARG A 100 -13.06 3.90 4.26
C ARG A 100 -13.84 4.73 3.24
N LYS A 101 -13.77 4.37 1.95
CA LYS A 101 -14.52 5.08 0.91
C LYS A 101 -16.03 4.80 0.99
N VAL A 102 -16.42 3.56 1.29
CA VAL A 102 -17.83 3.20 1.59
C VAL A 102 -18.39 4.08 2.71
N GLN A 103 -17.63 4.32 3.77
CA GLN A 103 -18.03 5.22 4.86
C GLN A 103 -18.13 6.68 4.41
N GLU A 104 -17.13 7.17 3.69
CA GLU A 104 -17.08 8.55 3.20
C GLU A 104 -18.26 8.89 2.28
N LEU A 105 -18.69 7.93 1.46
CA LEU A 105 -19.79 8.07 0.49
C LEU A 105 -21.17 7.81 1.10
N GLY A 106 -21.26 7.49 2.40
CA GLY A 106 -22.53 7.20 3.08
C GLY A 106 -23.15 5.84 2.75
N VAL A 107 -22.39 4.93 2.12
CA VAL A 107 -22.85 3.59 1.70
C VAL A 107 -22.92 2.61 2.89
N SER A 108 -22.33 2.94 4.04
CA SER A 108 -22.22 2.05 5.21
C SER A 108 -23.55 1.44 5.67
N ASN A 109 -24.63 2.23 5.74
CA ASN A 109 -25.92 1.71 6.21
C ASN A 109 -26.44 0.64 5.25
N ALA A 110 -26.43 0.94 3.95
CA ALA A 110 -26.86 0.00 2.92
C ALA A 110 -26.00 -1.28 2.91
N TYR A 111 -24.70 -1.15 3.15
CA TYR A 111 -23.79 -2.31 3.28
C TYR A 111 -24.15 -3.23 4.47
N HIS A 112 -24.56 -2.64 5.60
CA HIS A 112 -24.95 -3.40 6.78
C HIS A 112 -26.33 -4.04 6.65
N GLU A 113 -27.27 -3.33 6.03
CA GLU A 113 -28.68 -3.73 5.93
C GLU A 113 -28.95 -4.67 4.74
N HIS A 114 -28.22 -4.52 3.63
CA HIS A 114 -28.47 -5.25 2.38
C HIS A 114 -27.32 -6.18 1.99
N GLY A 115 -27.64 -7.46 1.81
CA GLY A 115 -26.66 -8.50 1.45
C GLY A 115 -26.08 -8.32 0.04
N GLU A 116 -26.89 -7.83 -0.91
CA GLU A 116 -26.42 -7.54 -2.27
C GLU A 116 -25.37 -6.43 -2.31
N VAL A 117 -25.53 -5.35 -1.52
CA VAL A 117 -24.56 -4.25 -1.46
C VAL A 117 -23.22 -4.73 -0.89
N ARG A 118 -23.28 -5.55 0.16
CA ARG A 118 -22.09 -6.18 0.74
C ARG A 118 -21.36 -7.07 -0.26
N THR A 119 -22.13 -7.87 -0.99
CA THR A 119 -21.60 -8.75 -2.04
C THR A 119 -20.95 -7.90 -3.14
N PHE A 120 -21.64 -6.85 -3.61
CA PHE A 120 -21.15 -5.95 -4.65
C PHE A 120 -19.82 -5.30 -4.27
N VAL A 121 -19.71 -4.74 -3.05
CA VAL A 121 -18.45 -4.19 -2.53
C VAL A 121 -17.35 -5.26 -2.47
N GLY A 122 -17.69 -6.50 -2.09
CA GLY A 122 -16.76 -7.63 -2.14
C GLY A 122 -16.31 -7.98 -3.56
N VAL A 123 -17.19 -7.88 -4.56
CA VAL A 123 -16.83 -8.10 -5.97
C VAL A 123 -15.88 -7.00 -6.47
N ILE A 124 -16.06 -5.74 -6.04
CA ILE A 124 -15.10 -4.66 -6.33
C ILE A 124 -13.69 -5.04 -5.84
N ASP A 125 -13.57 -5.44 -4.57
CA ASP A 125 -12.29 -5.88 -4.02
C ASP A 125 -11.75 -7.13 -4.76
N SER A 126 -12.63 -8.01 -5.22
CA SER A 126 -12.27 -9.23 -5.96
C SER A 126 -11.59 -8.99 -7.31
N LEU A 127 -11.68 -7.77 -7.87
CA LEU A 127 -10.92 -7.39 -9.07
C LEU A 127 -9.41 -7.58 -8.90
N ALA A 128 -8.90 -7.53 -7.67
CA ALA A 128 -7.51 -7.84 -7.35
C ALA A 128 -7.10 -9.29 -7.64
N PHE A 129 -8.04 -10.20 -7.90
CA PHE A 129 -7.78 -11.60 -8.21
C PHE A 129 -7.88 -11.92 -9.70
N LEU A 130 -8.30 -10.96 -10.53
CA LEU A 130 -8.37 -11.17 -11.97
C LEU A 130 -6.96 -11.07 -12.60
N PRO A 131 -6.68 -11.89 -13.64
CA PRO A 131 -5.54 -11.65 -14.53
C PRO A 131 -5.54 -10.22 -15.05
N VAL A 132 -4.35 -9.63 -15.23
CA VAL A 132 -4.16 -8.20 -15.56
C VAL A 132 -4.98 -7.79 -16.79
N ASP A 133 -5.00 -8.66 -17.80
CA ASP A 133 -5.72 -8.53 -19.06
C ASP A 133 -7.25 -8.61 -18.90
N ARG A 134 -7.74 -9.19 -17.81
CA ARG A 134 -9.17 -9.34 -17.50
C ARG A 134 -9.71 -8.32 -16.50
N VAL A 135 -8.85 -7.51 -15.87
CA VAL A 135 -9.29 -6.49 -14.90
C VAL A 135 -10.23 -5.46 -15.54
N SER A 136 -9.94 -5.04 -16.78
CA SER A 136 -10.80 -4.08 -17.51
C SER A 136 -12.18 -4.66 -17.78
N ASP A 137 -12.26 -5.93 -18.16
CA ASP A 137 -13.54 -6.62 -18.39
C ASP A 137 -14.34 -6.75 -17.10
N GLY A 138 -13.67 -7.13 -16.00
CA GLY A 138 -14.29 -7.22 -14.67
C GLY A 138 -14.82 -5.86 -14.21
N MET A 139 -14.09 -4.78 -14.52
CA MET A 139 -14.55 -3.43 -14.20
C MET A 139 -15.78 -3.04 -15.01
N GLN A 140 -15.82 -3.38 -16.30
CA GLN A 140 -17.00 -3.14 -17.14
C GLN A 140 -18.20 -3.95 -16.66
N HIS A 141 -18.01 -5.21 -16.28
CA HIS A 141 -19.06 -6.05 -15.74
C HIS A 141 -19.71 -5.45 -14.48
N LEU A 142 -18.90 -4.85 -13.59
CA LEU A 142 -19.41 -4.15 -12.39
C LEU A 142 -20.22 -2.89 -12.74
N ARG A 143 -19.85 -2.18 -13.81
CA ARG A 143 -20.63 -1.02 -14.29
C ARG A 143 -21.98 -1.44 -14.87
N ASP A 144 -21.97 -2.51 -15.67
CA ASP A 144 -23.18 -3.00 -16.34
C ASP A 144 -24.19 -3.59 -15.33
N ASN A 145 -23.72 -4.03 -14.16
CA ASN A 145 -24.52 -4.66 -13.10
C ASN A 145 -24.53 -3.84 -11.80
N ILE A 146 -24.35 -2.51 -11.89
CA ILE A 146 -24.37 -1.65 -10.71
C ILE A 146 -25.75 -1.67 -10.04
N LEU A 147 -25.76 -1.74 -8.71
CA LEU A 147 -26.99 -1.67 -7.93
C LEU A 147 -27.43 -0.20 -7.77
N GLU A 148 -28.74 0.05 -7.77
CA GLU A 148 -29.33 1.40 -7.63
C GLU A 148 -29.30 1.90 -6.17
N TYR A 149 -28.09 2.08 -5.61
CA TYR A 149 -27.88 2.70 -4.30
C TYR A 149 -27.01 3.94 -4.43
N THR A 150 -27.37 5.00 -3.69
CA THR A 150 -26.60 6.24 -3.61
C THR A 150 -25.17 5.94 -3.17
N GLY A 151 -24.19 6.48 -3.90
CA GLY A 151 -22.76 6.37 -3.59
C GLY A 151 -22.04 5.15 -4.18
N LEU A 152 -22.74 4.16 -4.75
CA LEU A 152 -22.06 3.02 -5.40
C LEU A 152 -21.35 3.40 -6.71
N ASP A 153 -21.93 4.30 -7.50
CA ASP A 153 -21.28 4.78 -8.72
C ASP A 153 -19.99 5.55 -8.40
N ASP A 154 -20.04 6.42 -7.39
CA ASP A 154 -18.87 7.14 -6.88
C ASP A 154 -17.80 6.19 -6.33
N LEU A 155 -18.21 5.08 -5.70
CA LEU A 155 -17.30 4.05 -5.20
C LEU A 155 -16.59 3.33 -6.35
N LEU A 156 -17.33 2.94 -7.40
CA LEU A 156 -16.74 2.32 -8.60
C LEU A 156 -15.80 3.30 -9.31
N ASN A 157 -16.20 4.56 -9.48
CA ASN A 157 -15.39 5.59 -10.12
C ASN A 157 -14.10 5.87 -9.33
N TYR A 158 -14.19 5.91 -8.00
CA TYR A 158 -13.02 5.96 -7.12
C TYR A 158 -12.10 4.75 -7.36
N PHE A 159 -12.65 3.54 -7.33
CA PHE A 159 -11.84 2.33 -7.45
C PHE A 159 -11.15 2.24 -8.81
N ASP A 160 -11.89 2.51 -9.90
CA ASP A 160 -11.36 2.52 -11.27
C ASP A 160 -10.23 3.55 -11.43
N THR A 161 -10.44 4.76 -10.91
CA THR A 161 -9.46 5.86 -10.99
C THR A 161 -8.19 5.55 -10.21
N ILE A 162 -8.29 4.90 -9.05
CA ILE A 162 -7.14 4.68 -8.17
C ILE A 162 -6.40 3.38 -8.52
N TYR A 163 -7.10 2.31 -8.89
CA TYR A 163 -6.56 0.94 -8.94
C TYR A 163 -6.55 0.29 -10.32
N VAL A 164 -7.36 0.74 -11.27
CA VAL A 164 -7.53 0.04 -12.56
C VAL A 164 -7.05 0.92 -13.72
N THR A 165 -7.76 2.01 -13.98
CA THR A 165 -7.66 2.79 -15.22
C THR A 165 -6.81 4.05 -15.05
N GLY A 166 -6.70 4.59 -13.83
CA GLY A 166 -5.92 5.78 -13.54
C GLY A 166 -6.66 7.10 -13.84
N ALA A 167 -6.19 8.19 -13.24
CA ALA A 167 -6.81 9.52 -13.37
C ALA A 167 -6.47 10.20 -14.71
N TYR A 168 -7.40 10.97 -15.25
CA TYR A 168 -7.12 11.88 -16.37
C TYR A 168 -6.59 13.22 -15.88
N ARG A 169 -5.53 13.72 -16.52
CA ARG A 169 -4.98 15.06 -16.30
C ARG A 169 -5.12 15.88 -17.58
N ARG A 170 -5.68 17.09 -17.47
CA ARG A 170 -5.64 18.09 -18.56
C ARG A 170 -4.19 18.51 -18.80
N VAL A 171 -3.74 18.41 -20.06
CA VAL A 171 -2.38 18.77 -20.48
C VAL A 171 -2.30 20.22 -20.94
N ARG A 172 -3.39 20.77 -21.47
CA ARG A 172 -3.49 22.17 -21.91
C ARG A 172 -4.70 22.85 -21.31
N VAL A 173 -4.52 24.11 -20.92
CA VAL A 173 -5.64 25.06 -20.75
C VAL A 173 -6.14 25.38 -22.16
N PRO A 174 -7.45 25.37 -22.43
CA PRO A 174 -7.96 25.73 -23.75
C PRO A 174 -7.45 27.15 -24.08
N ALA A 175 -6.89 27.33 -25.27
CA ALA A 175 -6.70 28.69 -25.79
C ALA A 175 -8.09 29.37 -25.81
N ALA A 176 -8.13 30.69 -25.60
CA ALA A 176 -9.37 31.45 -25.73
C ALA A 176 -10.07 31.04 -27.02
N ALA A 177 -11.40 30.85 -26.97
CA ALA A 177 -12.17 30.44 -28.13
C ALA A 177 -11.79 31.33 -29.32
N ASP A 178 -11.42 30.72 -30.44
CA ASP A 178 -11.25 31.48 -31.68
C ASP A 178 -12.58 32.17 -31.99
N ASP A 179 -12.53 33.39 -32.55
CA ASP A 179 -13.69 34.26 -32.85
C ASP A 179 -14.76 33.57 -33.75
N ASP A 180 -14.45 32.38 -34.26
CA ASP A 180 -15.28 31.52 -35.11
C ASP A 180 -16.17 30.52 -34.33
N GLY A 181 -16.26 30.64 -32.99
CA GLY A 181 -17.15 29.80 -32.16
C GLY A 181 -16.69 28.34 -32.00
N SER A 182 -15.45 28.05 -32.37
CA SER A 182 -14.85 26.72 -32.28
C SER A 182 -14.57 26.33 -30.83
N ILE A 183 -15.07 25.18 -30.37
CA ILE A 183 -14.81 24.68 -29.01
C ILE A 183 -13.32 24.28 -28.92
N PRO A 184 -12.54 24.89 -28.02
CA PRO A 184 -11.10 24.63 -27.96
C PRO A 184 -10.81 23.19 -27.53
N VAL A 185 -9.91 22.53 -28.25
CA VAL A 185 -9.58 21.10 -28.06
C VAL A 185 -8.94 20.90 -26.68
N VAL A 186 -9.64 20.18 -25.81
CA VAL A 186 -9.11 19.76 -24.50
C VAL A 186 -8.25 18.52 -24.67
N THR A 187 -6.93 18.67 -24.59
CA THR A 187 -6.02 17.53 -24.56
C THR A 187 -5.95 16.95 -23.14
N MET A 188 -6.40 15.70 -22.99
CA MET A 188 -6.28 14.91 -21.76
C MET A 188 -5.14 13.89 -21.88
N ARG A 189 -4.38 13.70 -20.81
CA ARG A 189 -3.43 12.58 -20.67
C ARG A 189 -3.88 11.66 -19.55
N ARG A 190 -3.89 10.37 -19.82
CA ARG A 190 -4.12 9.34 -18.81
C ARG A 190 -2.86 9.18 -17.94
N LEU A 191 -3.03 9.31 -16.63
CA LEU A 191 -2.02 8.89 -15.66
C LEU A 191 -2.22 7.41 -15.35
N PRO A 192 -1.16 6.60 -15.19
CA PRO A 192 -1.32 5.21 -14.78
C PRO A 192 -2.01 5.12 -13.41
N PRO A 193 -2.70 3.98 -13.12
CA PRO A 193 -3.30 3.75 -11.81
C PRO A 193 -2.24 3.86 -10.72
N GLN A 194 -2.65 4.35 -9.55
CA GLN A 194 -1.72 4.64 -8.46
C GLN A 194 -1.17 3.33 -7.85
N PHE A 195 -1.95 2.26 -7.92
CA PHE A 195 -1.58 0.95 -7.42
C PHE A 195 -2.11 -0.14 -8.36
N ARG A 196 -1.39 -1.26 -8.45
CA ARG A 196 -1.77 -2.42 -9.28
C ARG A 196 -2.00 -3.65 -8.39
N PRO A 197 -3.21 -3.84 -7.82
CA PRO A 197 -3.47 -4.89 -6.85
C PRO A 197 -3.47 -6.31 -7.45
N HIS A 198 -3.64 -6.44 -8.76
CA HIS A 198 -3.79 -7.73 -9.47
C HIS A 198 -2.55 -8.64 -9.46
N LEU A 199 -1.36 -8.13 -9.16
CA LEU A 199 -0.11 -8.92 -9.23
C LEU A 199 0.14 -9.82 -8.00
N LEU A 200 -0.56 -9.60 -6.89
CA LEU A 200 -0.34 -10.33 -5.64
C LEU A 200 -1.09 -11.66 -5.58
N THR A 201 -2.31 -11.69 -6.10
CA THR A 201 -3.30 -12.67 -5.63
C THR A 201 -3.31 -13.97 -6.41
N LEU A 202 -2.69 -13.98 -7.59
CA LEU A 202 -2.59 -15.14 -8.48
C LEU A 202 -1.40 -16.07 -8.18
N ASN A 203 -0.42 -15.63 -7.38
CA ASN A 203 0.84 -16.36 -7.19
C ASN A 203 1.00 -17.04 -5.81
N ASP A 204 -0.08 -17.25 -5.06
CA ASP A 204 -0.05 -17.78 -3.67
C ASP A 204 0.91 -17.05 -2.71
N ARG A 205 1.33 -15.83 -3.08
CA ARG A 205 2.14 -14.96 -2.23
C ARG A 205 1.26 -14.42 -1.11
N THR A 206 1.86 -14.13 0.05
CA THR A 206 1.12 -13.75 1.26
C THR A 206 0.07 -12.67 0.97
N ARG A 207 -1.21 -13.06 0.96
CA ARG A 207 -2.38 -12.23 0.67
C ARG A 207 -2.53 -11.05 1.63
N THR A 208 -1.81 -11.09 2.74
CA THR A 208 -1.93 -10.16 3.86
C THR A 208 -0.56 -9.71 4.36
N ASN A 209 -0.44 -8.45 4.77
CA ASN A 209 0.66 -7.95 5.59
C ASN A 209 0.46 -8.30 7.08
N ASN A 210 -0.36 -9.30 7.39
CA ASN A 210 -0.67 -9.76 8.75
C ASN A 210 0.58 -9.99 9.58
N ILE A 211 1.67 -10.43 8.95
CA ILE A 211 2.95 -10.62 9.64
C ILE A 211 3.50 -9.28 10.13
N CYS A 212 3.55 -8.22 9.31
CA CYS A 212 3.96 -6.88 9.76
C CYS A 212 2.94 -6.25 10.71
N GLU A 213 1.64 -6.46 10.54
CA GLU A 213 0.63 -5.95 11.48
C GLU A 213 0.73 -6.61 12.85
N SER A 214 0.86 -7.94 12.88
CA SER A 214 1.09 -8.70 14.12
C SER A 214 2.36 -8.22 14.81
N TRP A 215 3.39 -7.89 14.03
CA TRP A 215 4.59 -7.26 14.56
C TRP A 215 4.35 -5.84 15.06
N ASN A 216 3.61 -4.99 14.34
CA ASN A 216 3.27 -3.64 14.81
C ASN A 216 2.55 -3.70 16.17
N ILE A 217 1.61 -4.63 16.33
CA ILE A 217 0.88 -4.84 17.58
C ILE A 217 1.83 -5.34 18.68
N ARG A 218 2.65 -6.35 18.39
CA ARG A 218 3.61 -6.91 19.36
C ARG A 218 4.66 -5.89 19.76
N PHE A 219 5.24 -5.17 18.80
CA PHE A 219 6.24 -4.14 19.04
C PHE A 219 5.66 -2.98 19.85
N LYS A 220 4.39 -2.62 19.61
CA LYS A 220 3.66 -1.67 20.46
C LYS A 220 3.51 -2.15 21.90
N LYS A 221 3.24 -3.43 22.13
CA LYS A 221 3.24 -4.01 23.48
C LYS A 221 4.62 -3.97 24.12
N LEU A 222 5.70 -4.24 23.37
CA LEU A 222 7.08 -4.16 23.87
C LEU A 222 7.45 -2.72 24.28
N VAL A 223 7.01 -1.72 23.52
CA VAL A 223 7.24 -0.30 23.86
C VAL A 223 6.37 0.15 25.03
N GLY A 224 5.14 -0.36 25.14
CA GLY A 224 4.26 -0.23 26.31
C GLY A 224 3.51 1.10 26.45
N HIS A 225 3.91 2.17 25.75
CA HIS A 225 3.25 3.47 25.81
C HIS A 225 3.41 4.27 24.50
N THR A 226 2.60 5.32 24.36
CA THR A 226 2.63 6.21 23.20
C THR A 226 3.72 7.27 23.35
N HIS A 227 4.39 7.61 22.24
CA HIS A 227 5.43 8.65 22.21
C HIS A 227 6.55 8.49 23.25
N PRO A 228 7.24 7.34 23.26
CA PRO A 228 8.30 7.08 24.22
C PRO A 228 9.52 7.98 23.98
N LEU A 229 10.42 8.04 24.95
CA LEU A 229 11.79 8.50 24.71
C LEU A 229 12.49 7.58 23.69
N VAL A 230 13.44 8.12 22.93
CA VAL A 230 14.22 7.38 21.90
C VAL A 230 14.81 6.06 22.43
N TRP A 231 15.17 6.01 23.71
CA TRP A 231 15.73 4.80 24.33
C TRP A 231 14.75 3.62 24.39
N THR A 232 13.44 3.85 24.53
CA THR A 232 12.47 2.75 24.68
C THR A 232 12.34 1.94 23.39
N PRO A 233 12.13 2.53 22.19
CA PRO A 233 12.14 1.77 20.94
C PRO A 233 13.48 1.06 20.67
N ILE A 234 14.61 1.66 21.07
CA ILE A 234 15.94 1.03 20.93
C ILE A 234 16.03 -0.24 21.80
N ASN A 235 15.53 -0.20 23.03
CA ASN A 235 15.51 -1.37 23.91
C ASN A 235 14.50 -2.43 23.44
N ALA A 236 13.31 -2.01 23.01
CA ALA A 236 12.31 -2.91 22.43
C ALA A 236 12.85 -3.64 21.19
N ARG A 237 13.63 -2.95 20.34
CA ARG A 237 14.34 -3.56 19.20
C ARG A 237 15.27 -4.69 19.63
N ARG A 238 16.02 -4.52 20.72
CA ARG A 238 16.94 -5.55 21.23
C ARG A 238 16.19 -6.81 21.65
N GLN A 239 15.04 -6.64 22.32
CA GLN A 239 14.19 -7.76 22.71
C GLN A 239 13.58 -8.47 21.49
N ASP A 240 13.08 -7.71 20.50
CA ASP A 240 12.54 -8.30 19.28
C ASP A 240 13.62 -9.03 18.47
N HIS A 241 14.83 -8.49 18.41
CA HIS A 241 15.99 -9.13 17.77
C HIS A 241 16.39 -10.43 18.47
N ALA A 242 16.40 -10.49 19.81
CA ALA A 242 16.70 -11.74 20.52
C ALA A 242 15.73 -12.87 20.14
N ILE A 243 14.45 -12.54 19.95
CA ILE A 243 13.43 -13.51 19.49
C ILE A 243 13.68 -13.90 18.03
N ALA A 244 14.05 -12.95 17.17
CA ALA A 244 14.40 -13.24 15.78
C ALA A 244 15.62 -14.17 15.67
N SER A 245 16.67 -13.94 16.47
CA SER A 245 17.86 -14.81 16.50
C SER A 245 17.54 -16.22 16.96
N ALA A 246 16.63 -16.39 17.92
CA ALA A 246 16.18 -17.72 18.34
C ALA A 246 15.43 -18.46 17.23
N LEU A 247 14.63 -17.75 16.42
CA LEU A 247 13.90 -18.34 15.28
C LEU A 247 14.84 -18.77 14.16
N ILE A 248 15.86 -17.95 13.84
CA ILE A 248 16.85 -18.28 12.80
C ILE A 248 17.66 -19.54 13.15
N LEU A 249 17.89 -19.81 14.44
CA LEU A 249 18.61 -21.00 14.89
C LEU A 249 17.77 -22.28 14.88
N GLN A 250 16.46 -22.19 14.63
CA GLN A 250 15.53 -23.32 14.62
C GLN A 250 15.16 -23.80 13.21
N ASP A 251 15.44 -23.00 12.18
CA ASP A 251 15.31 -23.33 10.75
C ASP A 251 16.64 -23.91 10.21
#